data_AF-A0A2T2NAV9-F1
#
_entry.id   AF-A0A2T2NAV9-F1
#
_cell.length_a   1.000
_cell.length_b   1.000
_cell.length_c   1.000
_cell.angle_alpha   90.00
_cell.angle_beta   90.00
_cell.angle_gamma   90.00
#
_symmetry.space_group_name_H-M   'P 1'
#
loop_
_entity.id
_entity.type
_entity.pdbx_description
1 polymer ?
#
loop_
_entity_poly.entity_id
_entity_poly.type
_entity_poly.pdbx_seq_one_letter_code
_entity_poly.pdbx_strand_id
1 'polypeptide(L)'
;MAGDSETYHPRDALANTASTTLQTTAVGAIFAGIQNTLRKQNVGMTGIISRSGGIIAVYAGVGAAYQFTKDASANLRQKDDCYTEALAGFMGGSVLGIARRSMPFTLGAGAAFGTVMAAYRYTQGFTGYNDLEGYEDEVARKEALRKIRRRPIEETVEQLGEGRGIYAPGYEERRRQRLLEKYGVDVAAAQTS
;
A
#
# COMPACT_ATOMS: atom_id res chain seq x y z
N MET A 1 10.21 5.22 -5.99
CA MET A 1 9.99 6.59 -5.48
C MET A 1 10.25 6.55 -3.99
N ALA A 2 11.49 6.81 -3.60
CA ALA A 2 11.85 7.00 -2.19
C ALA A 2 11.77 8.52 -1.97
N GLY A 3 10.59 9.00 -1.59
CA GLY A 3 10.47 10.30 -0.95
C GLY A 3 11.03 10.19 0.46
N ASP A 4 11.47 11.32 1.01
CA ASP A 4 12.10 11.49 2.32
C ASP A 4 11.68 10.48 3.38
N SER A 5 12.65 10.06 4.19
CA SER A 5 12.42 9.24 5.37
C SER A 5 11.57 10.03 6.38
N GLU A 6 10.26 10.08 6.16
CA GLU A 6 9.28 10.28 7.22
C GLU A 6 9.64 9.26 8.29
N THR A 7 10.15 9.77 9.41
CA THR A 7 10.56 8.91 10.51
C THR A 7 9.32 8.17 10.97
N TYR A 8 9.33 6.85 10.78
CA TYR A 8 8.18 6.03 11.11
C TYR A 8 7.91 6.12 12.61
N HIS A 9 6.73 6.59 12.96
CA HIS A 9 6.26 6.59 14.34
C HIS A 9 5.47 5.32 14.62
N PRO A 10 5.89 4.50 15.60
CA PRO A 10 5.17 3.31 16.00
C PRO A 10 3.71 3.63 16.33
N ARG A 11 2.81 2.80 15.82
CA ARG A 11 1.37 2.94 16.04
C ARG A 11 0.93 1.97 17.14
N ASP A 12 0.08 2.44 18.05
CA ASP A 12 -0.57 1.55 19.01
C ASP A 12 -1.67 0.75 18.30
N ALA A 13 -1.33 -0.49 17.96
CA ALA A 13 -2.23 -1.38 17.25
C ALA A 13 -3.50 -1.69 18.04
N LEU A 14 -3.44 -1.79 19.38
CA LEU A 14 -4.61 -2.16 20.18
C LEU A 14 -5.57 -0.98 20.33
N ALA A 15 -5.05 0.20 20.68
CA ALA A 15 -5.88 1.39 20.85
C ALA A 15 -6.52 1.82 19.53
N ASN A 16 -5.76 1.84 18.44
CA ASN A 16 -6.28 2.17 17.11
C ASN A 16 -7.31 1.14 16.66
N THR A 17 -7.01 -0.15 16.80
CA THR A 17 -7.97 -1.21 16.44
C THR A 17 -9.25 -1.09 17.23
N ALA A 18 -9.19 -0.82 18.54
CA ALA A 18 -10.38 -0.61 19.35
C ALA A 18 -11.21 0.59 18.85
N SER A 19 -10.56 1.73 18.58
CA SER A 19 -11.23 2.93 18.06
C SER A 19 -11.90 2.67 16.71
N THR A 20 -11.17 2.10 15.74
CA THR A 20 -11.70 1.78 14.41
C THR A 20 -12.81 0.73 14.47
N THR A 21 -12.68 -0.27 15.34
CA THR A 21 -13.72 -1.28 15.55
C THR A 21 -14.98 -0.64 16.12
N LEU A 22 -14.87 0.29 17.07
CA LEU A 22 -16.03 1.01 17.61
C LEU A 22 -16.72 1.86 16.53
N GLN A 23 -15.96 2.61 15.74
CA GLN A 23 -16.50 3.41 14.64
C GLN A 23 -17.22 2.55 13.60
N THR A 24 -16.59 1.46 13.16
CA THR A 24 -17.19 0.54 12.18
C THR A 24 -18.39 -0.20 12.75
N THR A 25 -18.37 -0.57 14.03
CA THR A 25 -19.52 -1.15 14.75
C THR A 25 -20.70 -0.18 14.77
N ALA A 26 -20.47 1.11 15.04
CA ALA A 26 -21.51 2.13 15.01
C ALA A 26 -22.13 2.27 13.62
N VAL A 27 -21.29 2.28 12.57
CA VAL A 27 -21.77 2.26 11.18
C VAL A 27 -22.60 1.00 10.90
N GLY A 28 -22.12 -0.17 11.33
CA GLY A 28 -22.83 -1.43 11.21
C GLY A 28 -24.20 -1.43 11.92
N ALA A 29 -24.30 -0.78 13.08
CA ALA A 29 -25.54 -0.62 13.83
C ALA A 29 -26.56 0.26 13.07
N ILE A 30 -26.09 1.33 12.41
CA ILE A 30 -26.94 2.16 11.55
C ILE A 30 -27.48 1.34 10.38
N PHE A 31 -26.61 0.60 9.67
CA PHE A 31 -27.03 -0.27 8.56
C PHE A 31 -27.97 -1.39 9.02
N ALA A 32 -27.73 -1.96 10.20
CA ALA A 32 -28.61 -2.94 10.83
C ALA A 32 -30.01 -2.35 11.10
N GLY A 33 -30.07 -1.11 11.59
CA GLY A 33 -31.31 -0.36 11.77
C GLY A 33 -32.07 -0.15 10.45
N ILE A 34 -31.37 0.29 9.39
CA ILE A 34 -31.95 0.48 8.05
C ILE A 34 -32.48 -0.86 7.50
N GLN A 35 -31.73 -1.95 7.65
CA GLN A 35 -32.23 -3.25 7.22
C GLN A 35 -33.41 -3.74 8.07
N ASN A 36 -33.49 -3.35 9.33
CA ASN A 36 -34.63 -3.68 10.18
C ASN A 36 -35.88 -2.92 9.74
N THR A 37 -35.77 -1.64 9.37
CA THR A 37 -36.92 -0.82 8.90
C THR A 37 -37.43 -1.26 7.53
N LEU A 38 -36.56 -1.77 6.65
CA LEU A 38 -36.94 -2.29 5.32
C LEU A 38 -37.54 -3.70 5.35
N ARG A 39 -37.54 -4.39 6.50
CA ARG A 39 -38.11 -5.75 6.60
C ARG A 39 -39.63 -5.70 6.65
N LYS A 40 -40.27 -6.53 5.82
CA LYS A 40 -41.74 -6.69 5.79
C LYS A 40 -42.34 -7.29 7.06
N GLN A 41 -41.53 -7.91 7.94
CA GLN A 41 -41.98 -8.48 9.21
C GLN A 41 -41.52 -7.57 10.34
N ASN A 42 -42.43 -7.23 11.25
CA ASN A 42 -42.16 -6.36 12.40
C ASN A 42 -41.26 -7.10 13.41
N VAL A 43 -39.95 -6.98 13.23
CA VAL A 43 -38.97 -7.47 14.20
C VAL A 43 -38.82 -6.38 15.26
N GLY A 44 -39.38 -6.64 16.46
CA GLY A 44 -39.24 -5.76 17.61
C GLY A 44 -37.77 -5.52 18.02
N MET A 45 -37.53 -4.72 19.05
CA MET A 45 -36.18 -4.29 19.49
C MET A 45 -35.18 -5.45 19.70
N THR A 46 -35.67 -6.64 20.09
CA THR A 46 -34.87 -7.88 20.25
C THR A 46 -34.38 -8.48 18.92
N GLY A 47 -35.01 -8.12 17.81
CA GLY A 47 -34.59 -8.48 16.45
C GLY A 47 -33.28 -7.82 16.02
N ILE A 48 -32.93 -6.67 16.63
CA ILE A 48 -31.69 -5.95 16.28
C ILE A 48 -30.45 -6.77 16.71
N ILE A 49 -30.50 -7.36 17.90
CA ILE A 49 -29.41 -8.16 18.46
C ILE A 49 -29.41 -9.57 17.85
N SER A 50 -30.59 -10.20 17.71
CA SER A 50 -30.68 -11.60 17.27
C SER A 50 -30.64 -11.81 15.75
N ARG A 51 -31.27 -10.92 14.95
CA ARG A 51 -31.34 -11.06 13.48
C ARG A 51 -30.46 -10.08 12.71
N SER A 52 -30.20 -8.88 13.22
CA SER A 52 -29.26 -7.93 12.58
C SER A 52 -27.86 -7.87 13.23
N GLY A 53 -27.65 -8.60 14.33
CA GLY A 53 -26.34 -8.71 14.99
C GLY A 53 -25.24 -9.24 14.07
N GLY A 54 -25.60 -10.05 13.06
CA GLY A 54 -24.65 -10.52 12.05
C GLY A 54 -24.01 -9.39 11.24
N ILE A 55 -24.75 -8.33 10.90
CA ILE A 55 -24.20 -7.20 10.13
C ILE A 55 -23.27 -6.37 11.01
N ILE A 56 -23.70 -6.10 12.24
CA ILE A 56 -22.89 -5.37 13.22
C ILE A 56 -21.56 -6.10 13.44
N ALA A 57 -21.61 -7.41 13.63
CA ALA A 57 -20.42 -8.24 13.79
C ALA A 57 -19.51 -8.25 12.56
N VAL A 58 -20.09 -8.24 11.35
CA VAL A 58 -19.31 -8.17 10.10
C VAL A 58 -18.59 -6.83 9.99
N TYR A 59 -19.27 -5.71 10.21
CA TYR A 59 -18.64 -4.39 10.17
C TYR A 59 -17.55 -4.23 11.22
N ALA A 60 -17.82 -4.68 12.45
CA ALA A 60 -16.83 -4.73 13.54
C ALA A 60 -15.61 -5.57 13.16
N GLY A 61 -15.84 -6.79 12.63
CA GLY A 61 -14.76 -7.69 12.22
C GLY A 61 -13.91 -7.13 11.07
N VAL A 62 -14.54 -6.48 10.08
CA VAL A 62 -13.84 -5.81 8.99
C VAL A 62 -12.95 -4.69 9.53
N GLY A 63 -13.50 -3.81 10.38
CA GLY A 63 -12.72 -2.71 10.99
C GLY A 63 -11.57 -3.19 11.86
N ALA A 64 -11.82 -4.22 12.68
CA ALA A 64 -10.80 -4.82 13.52
C ALA A 64 -9.67 -5.45 12.70
N ALA A 65 -10.02 -6.32 11.74
CA ALA A 65 -9.04 -7.01 10.90
C ALA A 65 -8.22 -6.02 10.06
N TYR A 66 -8.87 -4.99 9.51
CA TYR A 66 -8.22 -3.94 8.74
C TYR A 66 -7.19 -3.18 9.56
N GLN A 67 -7.64 -2.55 10.67
CA GLN A 67 -6.78 -1.68 11.47
C GLN A 67 -5.64 -2.44 12.14
N PHE A 68 -5.94 -3.62 12.68
CA PHE A 68 -4.91 -4.46 13.30
C PHE A 68 -3.85 -4.87 12.29
N THR A 69 -4.25 -5.31 11.10
CA THR A 69 -3.31 -5.73 10.06
C THR A 69 -2.49 -4.54 9.57
N LYS A 70 -3.11 -3.36 9.43
CA LYS A 70 -2.41 -2.13 9.06
C LYS A 70 -1.33 -1.78 10.07
N ASP A 71 -1.68 -1.66 11.35
CA ASP A 71 -0.74 -1.24 12.39
C ASP A 71 0.32 -2.30 12.66
N ALA A 72 -0.05 -3.59 12.66
CA ALA A 72 0.91 -4.68 12.84
C ALA A 72 1.92 -4.74 11.68
N SER A 73 1.47 -4.65 10.43
CA SER A 73 2.36 -4.69 9.26
C SER A 73 3.24 -3.44 9.14
N ALA A 74 2.70 -2.27 9.50
CA ALA A 74 3.46 -1.03 9.55
C ALA A 74 4.55 -1.08 10.64
N ASN A 75 4.22 -1.57 11.84
CA ASN A 75 5.17 -1.69 12.94
C ASN A 75 6.28 -2.70 12.64
N LEU A 76 5.96 -3.83 12.00
CA LEU A 76 6.93 -4.85 11.60
C LEU A 76 7.90 -4.37 10.51
N ARG A 77 7.39 -3.58 9.54
CA ARG A 77 8.18 -3.08 8.42
C ARG A 77 8.84 -1.73 8.70
N GLN A 78 8.45 -1.07 9.79
CA GLN A 78 8.80 0.31 10.12
C GLN A 78 8.56 1.27 8.95
N LYS A 79 7.49 1.01 8.17
CA LYS A 79 7.16 1.74 6.93
C LYS A 79 5.65 1.76 6.73
N ASP A 80 5.14 2.93 6.36
CA ASP A 80 3.73 3.14 6.03
C ASP A 80 3.56 3.35 4.50
N ASP A 81 3.55 2.24 3.75
CA ASP A 81 3.45 2.24 2.30
C ASP A 81 2.08 1.74 1.80
N CYS A 82 1.83 1.86 0.49
CA CYS A 82 0.65 1.27 -0.16
C CYS A 82 0.49 -0.25 0.07
N TYR A 83 1.58 -0.99 0.28
CA TYR A 83 1.54 -2.42 0.59
C TYR A 83 0.89 -2.73 1.94
N THR A 84 1.07 -1.85 2.92
CA THR A 84 0.45 -1.97 4.26
C THR A 84 -1.07 -1.84 4.12
N GLU A 85 -1.53 -0.86 3.33
CA GLU A 85 -2.96 -0.67 3.04
C GLU A 85 -3.54 -1.82 2.22
N ALA A 86 -2.76 -2.39 1.29
CA ALA A 86 -3.16 -3.55 0.49
C ALA A 86 -3.43 -4.78 1.37
N LEU A 87 -2.52 -5.07 2.31
CA LEU A 87 -2.65 -6.18 3.26
C LEU A 87 -3.83 -5.96 4.20
N ALA A 88 -3.97 -4.75 4.74
CA ALA A 88 -5.11 -4.38 5.57
C ALA A 88 -6.44 -4.53 4.83
N GLY A 89 -6.52 -4.04 3.60
CA GLY A 89 -7.68 -4.17 2.72
C GLY A 89 -8.02 -5.63 2.40
N PHE A 90 -6.99 -6.46 2.16
CA PHE A 90 -7.18 -7.89 1.96
C PHE A 90 -7.76 -8.58 3.19
N MET A 91 -7.21 -8.31 4.37
CA MET A 91 -7.68 -8.89 5.62
C MET A 91 -9.08 -8.40 5.97
N GLY A 92 -9.38 -7.10 5.81
CA GLY A 92 -10.72 -6.55 5.97
C GLY A 92 -11.74 -7.19 5.01
N GLY A 93 -11.39 -7.30 3.71
CA GLY A 93 -12.24 -7.92 2.70
C GLY A 93 -12.48 -9.42 2.93
N SER A 94 -11.50 -10.13 3.47
CA SER A 94 -11.62 -11.56 3.79
C SER A 94 -12.72 -11.86 4.82
N VAL A 95 -12.96 -10.95 5.77
CA VAL A 95 -14.01 -11.08 6.79
C VAL A 95 -15.40 -11.21 6.17
N LEU A 96 -15.64 -10.53 5.04
CA LEU A 96 -16.90 -10.63 4.30
C LEU A 96 -17.14 -12.05 3.76
N GLY A 97 -16.09 -12.74 3.33
CA GLY A 97 -16.16 -14.12 2.87
C GLY A 97 -16.29 -15.14 3.97
N ILE A 98 -15.67 -14.88 5.13
CA ILE A 98 -15.87 -15.67 6.36
C ILE A 98 -17.33 -15.58 6.79
N ALA A 99 -17.91 -14.38 6.79
CA ALA A 99 -19.32 -14.18 7.12
C ALA A 99 -20.27 -14.90 6.13
N ARG A 100 -19.89 -14.96 4.85
CA ARG A 100 -20.63 -15.70 3.81
C ARG A 100 -20.28 -17.19 3.75
N ARG A 101 -19.36 -17.68 4.60
CA ARG A 101 -18.86 -19.07 4.65
C ARG A 101 -18.40 -19.60 3.29
N SER A 102 -17.71 -18.77 2.51
CA SER A 102 -17.27 -19.12 1.16
C SER A 102 -15.81 -18.75 0.92
N MET A 103 -14.95 -19.77 0.83
CA MET A 103 -13.52 -19.62 0.54
C MET A 103 -13.21 -18.86 -0.76
N PRO A 104 -13.85 -19.14 -1.92
CA PRO A 104 -13.57 -18.38 -3.14
C PRO A 104 -14.00 -16.91 -2.99
N PHE A 105 -15.07 -16.64 -2.24
CA PHE A 105 -15.49 -15.27 -1.96
C PHE A 105 -14.51 -14.56 -1.02
N THR A 106 -13.97 -15.24 -0.01
CA THR A 106 -12.95 -14.68 0.89
C THR A 106 -11.73 -14.19 0.12
N LEU A 107 -11.21 -14.99 -0.80
CA LEU A 107 -10.05 -14.63 -1.62
C LEU A 107 -10.38 -13.53 -2.63
N GLY A 108 -11.53 -13.64 -3.30
CA GLY A 108 -11.97 -12.64 -4.28
C GLY A 108 -12.26 -11.27 -3.67
N ALA A 109 -12.98 -11.24 -2.55
CA ALA A 109 -13.27 -10.02 -1.80
C ALA A 109 -11.97 -9.45 -1.22
N GLY A 110 -11.12 -10.27 -0.59
CA GLY A 110 -9.82 -9.83 -0.10
C GLY A 110 -8.97 -9.20 -1.21
N ALA A 111 -8.81 -9.85 -2.35
CA ALA A 111 -8.04 -9.30 -3.46
C ALA A 111 -8.64 -7.99 -4.01
N ALA A 112 -9.97 -7.93 -4.18
CA ALA A 112 -10.66 -6.72 -4.63
C ALA A 112 -10.46 -5.55 -3.64
N PHE A 113 -10.75 -5.75 -2.36
CA PHE A 113 -10.56 -4.69 -1.35
C PHE A 113 -9.09 -4.31 -1.17
N GLY A 114 -8.17 -5.28 -1.21
CA GLY A 114 -6.73 -5.02 -1.14
C GLY A 114 -6.24 -4.14 -2.30
N THR A 115 -6.64 -4.45 -3.54
CA THR A 115 -6.27 -3.63 -4.71
C THR A 115 -6.88 -2.23 -4.67
N VAL A 116 -8.15 -2.09 -4.28
CA VAL A 116 -8.81 -0.79 -4.15
C VAL A 116 -8.14 0.07 -3.07
N MET A 117 -7.83 -0.51 -1.91
CA MET A 117 -7.16 0.21 -0.83
C MET A 117 -5.72 0.58 -1.18
N ALA A 118 -4.99 -0.31 -1.85
CA ALA A 118 -3.66 -0.02 -2.37
C ALA A 118 -3.69 1.15 -3.37
N ALA A 119 -4.64 1.12 -4.30
CA ALA A 119 -4.83 2.20 -5.28
C ALA A 119 -5.20 3.51 -4.60
N TYR A 120 -6.12 3.47 -3.64
CA TYR A 120 -6.54 4.65 -2.88
C TYR A 120 -5.39 5.29 -2.11
N ARG A 121 -4.53 4.50 -1.45
CA ARG A 121 -3.34 5.02 -0.77
C ARG A 121 -2.30 5.52 -1.77
N TYR A 122 -2.13 4.82 -2.89
CA TYR A 122 -1.21 5.21 -3.94
C TYR A 122 -1.58 6.57 -4.55
N THR A 123 -2.88 6.89 -4.67
CA THR A 123 -3.34 8.20 -5.17
C THR A 123 -3.44 9.27 -4.10
N GLN A 124 -2.99 9.00 -2.85
CA GLN A 124 -3.18 9.90 -1.69
C GLN A 124 -4.67 10.25 -1.45
N GLY A 125 -5.56 9.29 -1.69
CA GLY A 125 -6.99 9.43 -1.47
C GLY A 125 -7.65 10.50 -2.35
N PHE A 126 -8.66 11.18 -1.80
CA PHE A 126 -9.42 12.21 -2.50
C PHE A 126 -8.70 13.56 -2.59
N THR A 127 -7.69 13.79 -1.74
CA THR A 127 -6.88 15.02 -1.76
C THR A 127 -5.89 15.04 -2.92
N GLY A 128 -5.52 13.86 -3.45
CA GLY A 128 -4.53 13.75 -4.51
C GLY A 128 -3.12 14.17 -4.05
N TYR A 129 -2.18 14.18 -4.99
CA TYR A 129 -0.87 14.77 -4.78
C TYR A 129 -0.98 16.29 -4.96
N ASN A 130 -1.22 17.01 -3.86
CA ASN A 130 -1.07 18.47 -3.82
C ASN A 130 0.42 18.82 -3.63
N ASP A 131 1.26 18.42 -4.59
CA ASP A 131 2.71 18.65 -4.56
C ASP A 131 3.10 20.06 -5.04
N LEU A 132 2.12 20.94 -5.26
CA LEU A 132 2.37 22.32 -5.68
C LEU A 132 2.66 23.26 -4.51
N GLU A 133 2.29 22.90 -3.28
CA GLU A 133 2.51 23.71 -2.06
C GLU A 133 3.77 23.29 -1.28
N GLY A 134 4.36 22.13 -1.56
CA GLY A 134 5.51 21.57 -0.82
C GLY A 134 6.89 22.02 -1.28
N TYR A 135 6.99 22.83 -2.33
CA TYR A 135 8.26 23.48 -2.67
C TYR A 135 8.44 24.71 -1.78
N GLU A 136 8.89 24.51 -0.54
CA GLU A 136 9.36 25.64 0.29
C GLU A 136 10.48 26.43 -0.42
N ASP A 137 11.22 25.77 -1.33
CA ASP A 137 12.24 26.38 -2.16
C ASP A 137 11.86 26.37 -3.67
N GLU A 138 11.65 27.56 -4.24
CA GLU A 138 11.41 27.72 -5.68
C GLU A 138 12.53 27.13 -6.55
N VAL A 139 13.75 27.04 -5.99
CA VAL A 139 14.90 26.45 -6.66
C VAL A 139 14.68 24.96 -6.88
N ALA A 140 14.26 24.21 -5.86
CA ALA A 140 13.97 22.78 -5.95
C ALA A 140 12.87 22.48 -7.00
N ARG A 141 11.85 23.35 -7.07
CA ARG A 141 10.81 23.26 -8.12
C ARG A 141 11.39 23.45 -9.52
N LYS A 142 12.18 24.52 -9.70
CA LYS A 142 12.80 24.84 -10.99
C LYS A 142 13.80 23.75 -11.40
N GLU A 143 14.49 23.14 -10.44
CA GLU A 143 15.38 22.00 -10.67
C GLU A 143 14.62 20.73 -11.05
N ALA A 144 13.51 20.40 -10.37
CA ALA A 144 12.65 19.28 -10.73
C ALA A 144 12.10 19.44 -12.17
N LEU A 145 11.64 20.65 -12.52
CA LEU A 145 11.19 20.98 -13.88
C LEU A 145 12.34 20.91 -14.91
N ARG A 146 13.56 21.29 -14.54
CA ARG A 146 14.75 21.17 -15.40
C ARG A 146 15.14 19.71 -15.63
N LYS A 147 15.04 18.86 -14.61
CA LYS A 147 15.31 17.41 -14.69
C LYS A 147 14.40 16.68 -15.68
N ILE A 148 13.20 17.21 -15.97
CA ILE A 148 12.31 16.67 -17.01
C ILE A 148 12.97 16.76 -18.41
N ARG A 149 13.78 17.80 -18.67
CA ARG A 149 14.41 18.02 -19.98
C ARG A 149 15.77 17.34 -20.10
N ARG A 150 16.62 17.42 -19.07
CA ARG A 150 17.97 16.85 -19.06
C ARG A 150 18.31 16.35 -17.66
N ARG A 151 18.68 15.07 -17.56
CA ARG A 151 19.19 14.46 -16.32
C ARG A 151 20.66 14.10 -16.51
N PRO A 152 21.50 14.23 -15.46
CA PRO A 152 22.87 13.73 -15.52
C PRO A 152 22.88 12.21 -15.74
N ILE A 153 23.86 11.74 -16.52
CA ILE A 153 23.97 10.31 -16.88
C ILE A 153 24.28 9.46 -15.64
N GLU A 154 24.99 10.02 -14.66
CA GLU A 154 25.32 9.38 -13.38
C GLU A 154 24.06 9.05 -12.56
N GLU A 155 23.14 10.01 -12.38
CA GLU A 155 21.85 9.79 -11.70
C GLU A 155 21.00 8.72 -12.41
N THR A 156 21.08 8.67 -13.74
CA THR A 156 20.36 7.67 -14.53
C THR A 156 20.95 6.27 -14.33
N VAL A 157 22.28 6.17 -14.28
CA VAL A 157 23.00 4.91 -14.05
C VAL A 157 22.84 4.42 -12.62
N GLU A 158 22.81 5.31 -11.64
CA GLU A 158 22.55 4.96 -10.25
C GLU A 158 21.13 4.39 -10.06
N GLN A 159 20.12 5.00 -10.69
CA GLN A 159 18.72 4.56 -10.55
C GLN A 159 18.38 3.31 -11.37
N LEU A 160 18.86 3.22 -12.61
CA LEU A 160 18.49 2.13 -13.54
C LEU A 160 19.52 1.00 -13.57
N GLY A 161 20.72 1.24 -13.05
CA GLY A 161 21.87 0.36 -13.24
C GLY A 161 22.48 0.50 -14.64
N GLU A 162 23.69 -0.02 -14.79
CA GLU A 162 24.36 -0.09 -16.09
C GLU A 162 23.92 -1.31 -16.89
N GLY A 163 23.73 -1.13 -18.20
CA GLY A 163 23.34 -2.20 -19.12
C GLY A 163 22.07 -1.86 -19.91
N ARG A 164 21.68 -2.76 -20.83
CA ARG A 164 20.48 -2.61 -21.69
C ARG A 164 20.42 -1.26 -22.45
N GLY A 165 21.58 -0.79 -22.93
CA GLY A 165 21.68 0.43 -23.75
C GLY A 165 22.04 1.71 -22.99
N ILE A 166 22.21 1.66 -21.67
CA ILE A 166 22.67 2.81 -20.86
C ILE A 166 24.10 2.54 -20.39
N TYR A 167 25.04 3.41 -20.82
CA TYR A 167 26.45 3.27 -20.53
C TYR A 167 27.01 4.60 -20.02
N ALA A 168 27.54 4.60 -18.80
CA ALA A 168 28.32 5.72 -18.29
C ALA A 168 29.74 5.74 -18.92
N PRO A 169 30.41 6.89 -18.92
CA PRO A 169 31.84 6.96 -19.26
C PRO A 169 32.65 5.94 -18.41
N GLY A 170 33.65 5.30 -19.01
CA GLY A 170 34.45 4.25 -18.34
C GLY A 170 33.73 2.90 -18.16
N TYR A 171 32.65 2.63 -18.90
CA TYR A 171 31.93 1.35 -18.85
C TYR A 171 32.80 0.15 -19.27
N GLU A 172 33.67 0.31 -20.27
CA GLU A 172 34.48 -0.79 -20.80
C GLU A 172 35.48 -1.32 -19.77
N GLU A 173 36.09 -0.44 -18.99
CA GLU A 173 37.02 -0.79 -17.92
C GLU A 173 36.29 -1.50 -16.77
N ARG A 174 35.13 -0.99 -16.35
CA ARG A 174 34.29 -1.63 -15.32
C ARG A 174 33.67 -2.94 -15.80
N ARG A 175 33.38 -3.07 -17.10
CA ARG A 175 32.97 -4.34 -17.72
C ARG A 175 34.12 -5.33 -17.74
N ARG A 176 35.34 -4.90 -18.07
CA ARG A 176 36.55 -5.73 -18.02
C ARG A 176 36.81 -6.25 -16.62
N GLN A 177 36.76 -5.38 -15.60
CA GLN A 177 36.88 -5.78 -14.19
C GLN A 177 35.81 -6.81 -13.79
N ARG A 178 34.52 -6.56 -14.11
CA ARG A 178 33.44 -7.52 -13.83
C ARG A 178 33.62 -8.88 -14.52
N LEU A 179 34.15 -8.89 -15.76
CA LEU A 179 34.38 -10.13 -16.50
C LEU A 179 35.62 -10.88 -16.03
N LEU A 180 36.66 -10.16 -15.63
CA LEU A 180 37.86 -10.72 -15.01
C LEU A 180 37.53 -11.34 -13.64
N GLU A 181 36.77 -10.64 -12.80
CA GLU A 181 36.35 -11.14 -11.48
C GLU A 181 35.40 -12.35 -11.59
N LYS A 182 34.45 -12.32 -12.53
CA LYS A 182 33.42 -13.35 -12.64
C LYS A 182 33.87 -14.60 -13.41
N TYR A 183 34.77 -14.43 -14.39
CA TYR A 183 35.13 -15.51 -15.33
C TYR A 183 36.64 -15.67 -15.54
N GLY A 184 37.49 -14.81 -14.97
CA GLY A 184 38.94 -14.90 -15.14
C GLY A 184 39.44 -14.58 -16.55
N VAL A 185 38.59 -14.02 -17.42
CA VAL A 185 38.91 -13.74 -18.83
C VAL A 185 39.25 -12.27 -19.01
N ASP A 186 40.48 -11.98 -19.47
CA ASP A 186 40.88 -10.63 -19.86
C ASP A 186 40.48 -10.33 -21.31
N VAL A 187 39.48 -9.46 -21.48
CA VAL A 187 38.87 -9.14 -22.77
C VAL A 187 39.79 -8.30 -23.67
N ALA A 188 40.85 -7.68 -23.12
CA ALA A 188 41.81 -6.89 -23.91
C ALA A 188 42.58 -7.72 -24.94
N ALA A 189 42.83 -9.01 -24.65
CA ALA A 189 43.53 -9.92 -25.58
C ALA A 189 42.66 -10.38 -26.76
N ALA A 190 41.33 -10.31 -26.64
CA ALA A 190 40.39 -10.81 -27.66
C ALA A 190 39.98 -9.77 -28.71
N GLN A 191 40.31 -8.48 -28.51
CA GLN A 191 40.01 -7.41 -29.48
C GLN A 191 41.20 -7.02 -30.36
N THR A 192 42.40 -7.57 -30.09
CA THR A 192 43.62 -7.37 -30.87
C THR A 192 43.93 -8.53 -31.83
N SER A 193 42.98 -9.45 -32.03
CA SER A 193 43.05 -10.54 -33.03
C SER A 193 42.05 -10.35 -34.16
#